data_AF-A0A924RDI0-F1
#
_entry.id   AF-A0A924RDI0-F1
#
_cell.length_a   1.000
_cell.length_b   1.000
_cell.length_c   1.000
_cell.angle_alpha   90.00
_cell.angle_beta   90.00
_cell.angle_gamma   90.00
#
_symmetry.space_group_name_H-M   'P 1'
#
loop_
_entity.id
_entity.type
_entity.pdbx_description
1 polymer ?
#
loop_
_entity_poly.entity_id
_entity_poly.type
_entity_poly.pdbx_seq_one_letter_code
_entity_poly.pdbx_strand_id
1 'polypeptide(L)'
;MVFALTSWPAPADIGAGKRLLERFSDLGPAEAKLARAAPVSAMLQGLGGNSPYLADLVIREAAALRRILRLGPNAVVVAELAELAKIPPHAPRTQIASEVRRAKRVAAPAVAVADIGGAWTLEQITETLSTLAT
;
A
#
# COMPACT_ATOMS: atom_id res chain seq x y z
N MET A 1 1.25 13.92 10.89
CA MET A 1 -0.05 13.95 10.17
C MET A 1 -0.26 12.56 9.58
N VAL A 2 -1.35 11.88 9.93
CA VAL A 2 -1.74 10.61 9.28
C VAL A 2 -2.53 11.01 8.04
N PHE A 3 -2.19 10.44 6.89
CA PHE A 3 -2.93 10.62 5.63
C PHE A 3 -4.44 10.49 5.85
N ALA A 4 -5.25 11.31 5.18
CA ALA A 4 -6.70 11.37 5.40
C ALA A 4 -7.38 10.08 4.92
N LEU A 5 -7.88 9.30 5.87
CA LEU A 5 -8.59 8.04 5.65
C LEU A 5 -10.05 8.26 6.07
N THR A 6 -10.86 8.90 5.22
CA THR A 6 -12.15 9.47 5.64
C THR A 6 -13.37 8.59 5.35
N SER A 7 -13.24 7.53 4.56
CA SER A 7 -14.30 6.52 4.40
C SER A 7 -13.69 5.20 3.96
N TRP A 8 -13.99 4.12 4.69
CA TRP A 8 -13.57 2.76 4.38
C TRP A 8 -14.81 1.85 4.28
N PRO A 9 -14.88 0.96 3.29
CA PRO A 9 -15.98 0.02 3.19
C PRO A 9 -16.00 -0.89 4.41
N ALA A 10 -17.22 -1.28 4.81
CA ALA A 10 -17.38 -2.28 5.86
C ALA A 10 -16.70 -3.59 5.43
N PRO A 11 -16.07 -4.33 6.36
CA PRO A 11 -15.52 -5.63 6.06
C PRO A 11 -16.64 -6.65 5.78
N ALA A 12 -16.59 -7.32 4.63
CA ALA A 12 -17.50 -8.44 4.35
C ALA A 12 -17.26 -9.61 5.33
N ASP A 13 -16.00 -9.94 5.63
CA ASP A 13 -15.60 -10.85 6.71
C ASP A 13 -14.96 -10.05 7.85
N ILE A 14 -15.73 -9.81 8.91
CA ILE A 14 -15.27 -9.12 10.13
C ILE A 14 -14.10 -9.87 10.79
N GLY A 15 -14.10 -11.20 10.76
CA GLY A 15 -13.05 -12.03 11.32
C GLY A 15 -11.73 -11.85 10.57
N ALA A 16 -11.77 -11.83 9.24
CA ALA A 16 -10.59 -11.55 8.42
C ALA A 16 -10.04 -10.13 8.64
N GLY A 17 -10.92 -9.14 8.77
CA GLY A 17 -10.53 -7.77 9.13
C GLY A 17 -9.79 -7.69 10.48
N LYS A 18 -10.31 -8.37 11.52
CA LYS A 18 -9.67 -8.43 12.84
C LYS A 18 -8.31 -9.14 12.79
N ARG A 19 -8.22 -10.27 12.09
CA ARG A 19 -6.95 -11.00 11.91
C ARG A 19 -5.88 -10.13 11.25
N LEU A 20 -6.24 -9.31 10.26
CA LEU A 20 -5.28 -8.39 9.67
C LEU A 20 -4.82 -7.31 10.65
N LEU A 21 -5.74 -6.72 11.42
CA LEU A 21 -5.42 -5.72 12.44
C LEU A 21 -4.45 -6.28 13.49
N GLU A 22 -4.69 -7.50 13.97
CA GLU A 22 -3.84 -8.23 14.91
C GLU A 22 -2.46 -8.50 14.30
N ARG A 23 -2.42 -9.19 13.15
CA ARG A 23 -1.16 -9.50 12.43
C ARG A 23 -0.31 -8.26 12.17
N PHE A 24 -0.94 -7.15 11.79
CA PHE A 24 -0.22 -5.90 11.55
C PHE A 24 0.34 -5.33 12.86
N SER A 25 -0.43 -5.34 13.93
CA SER A 25 0.02 -4.88 15.26
C SER A 25 1.21 -5.70 15.78
N ASP A 26 1.22 -7.01 15.51
CA ASP A 26 2.26 -7.94 15.96
C ASP A 26 3.60 -7.77 15.22
N LEU A 27 3.64 -7.01 14.12
CA LEU A 27 4.89 -6.73 13.40
C LEU A 27 5.87 -5.87 14.21
N GLY A 28 5.37 -5.07 15.16
CA GLY A 28 6.20 -4.30 16.05
C GLY A 28 5.54 -3.07 16.68
N PRO A 29 6.27 -2.35 17.55
CA PRO A 29 5.72 -1.22 18.30
C PRO A 29 5.21 -0.06 17.43
N ALA A 30 5.85 0.16 16.27
CA ALA A 30 5.44 1.21 15.35
C ALA A 30 4.11 0.89 14.67
N GLU A 31 3.95 -0.35 14.21
CA GLU A 31 2.74 -0.86 13.58
C GLU A 31 1.60 -0.96 14.59
N ALA A 32 1.86 -1.46 15.80
CA ALA A 32 0.88 -1.45 16.89
C ALA A 32 0.39 -0.03 17.24
N LYS A 33 1.29 0.97 17.22
CA LYS A 33 0.92 2.37 17.43
C LYS A 33 0.01 2.90 16.31
N LEU A 34 0.31 2.56 15.07
CA LEU A 34 -0.50 2.96 13.91
C LEU A 34 -1.87 2.28 13.95
N ALA A 35 -1.93 0.98 14.22
CA ALA A 35 -3.16 0.18 14.27
C ALA A 35 -4.17 0.70 15.30
N ARG A 36 -3.71 1.34 16.39
CA ARG A 36 -4.58 1.96 17.41
C ARG A 36 -5.27 3.24 16.93
N ALA A 37 -4.78 3.89 15.87
CA ALA A 37 -5.48 5.05 15.32
C ALA A 37 -6.77 4.57 14.63
N ALA A 38 -7.93 5.05 15.08
CA ALA A 38 -9.24 4.70 14.54
C ALA A 38 -9.31 4.64 12.99
N PRO A 39 -8.82 5.66 12.24
CA PRO A 39 -8.83 5.59 10.77
C PRO A 39 -7.99 4.45 10.20
N VAL A 40 -6.83 4.15 10.81
CA VAL A 40 -5.95 3.06 10.37
C VAL A 40 -6.54 1.70 10.73
N SER A 41 -7.18 1.59 11.90
CA SER A 41 -7.90 0.39 12.31
C SER A 41 -9.04 0.06 11.35
N ALA A 42 -9.86 1.06 10.99
CA ALA A 42 -10.95 0.90 10.02
C ALA A 42 -10.42 0.50 8.64
N MET A 43 -9.32 1.12 8.19
CA MET A 43 -8.63 0.72 6.96
C MET A 43 -8.19 -0.74 6.97
N LEU A 44 -7.46 -1.16 8.00
CA LEU A 44 -6.96 -2.53 8.09
C LEU A 44 -8.12 -3.53 8.15
N GLN A 45 -9.18 -3.22 8.90
CA GLN A 45 -10.35 -4.07 8.92
C GLN A 45 -11.03 -4.16 7.55
N GLY A 46 -11.23 -3.03 6.87
CA GLY A 46 -11.82 -2.97 5.53
C GLY A 46 -10.99 -3.72 4.47
N LEU A 47 -9.66 -3.56 4.46
CA LEU A 47 -8.76 -4.28 3.55
C LEU A 47 -8.83 -5.79 3.81
N GLY A 48 -8.65 -6.19 5.08
CA GLY A 48 -8.58 -7.61 5.44
C GLY A 48 -9.90 -8.35 5.28
N GLY A 49 -11.01 -7.68 5.59
CA GLY A 49 -12.35 -8.26 5.48
C GLY A 49 -12.89 -8.35 4.06
N ASN A 50 -12.32 -7.61 3.11
CA ASN A 50 -12.77 -7.62 1.72
C ASN A 50 -11.80 -8.32 0.76
N SER A 51 -10.53 -8.51 1.14
CA SER A 51 -9.56 -9.20 0.28
C SER A 51 -8.42 -9.84 1.07
N PRO A 52 -8.35 -11.19 1.11
CA PRO A 52 -7.20 -11.91 1.67
C PRO A 52 -5.88 -11.53 0.98
N TYR A 53 -5.93 -11.25 -0.33
CA TYR A 53 -4.77 -10.78 -1.09
C TYR A 53 -4.25 -9.44 -0.56
N LEU A 54 -5.15 -8.47 -0.32
CA LEU A 54 -4.74 -7.18 0.24
C LEU A 54 -4.21 -7.34 1.66
N ALA A 55 -4.79 -8.24 2.47
CA ALA A 55 -4.29 -8.55 3.80
C ALA A 55 -2.84 -9.02 3.79
N ASP A 56 -2.50 -9.97 2.93
CA ASP A 56 -1.13 -10.46 2.83
C ASP A 56 -0.19 -9.42 2.21
N LEU A 57 -0.70 -8.59 1.30
CA LEU A 57 0.07 -7.50 0.70
C LEU A 57 0.48 -6.44 1.72
N VAL A 58 -0.43 -5.94 2.57
CA VAL A 58 -0.07 -4.93 3.58
C VAL A 58 0.84 -5.48 4.68
N ILE A 59 0.76 -6.78 4.99
CA ILE A 59 1.71 -7.41 5.92
C ILE A 59 3.10 -7.50 5.28
N ARG A 60 3.18 -7.99 4.04
CA ARG A 60 4.45 -8.12 3.31
C ARG A 60 5.15 -6.78 3.12
N GLU A 61 4.37 -5.74 2.84
CA GLU A 61 4.85 -4.40 2.51
C GLU A 61 4.54 -3.40 3.64
N ALA A 62 4.58 -3.83 4.91
CA ALA A 62 4.22 -2.99 6.06
C ALA A 62 5.07 -1.70 6.16
N ALA A 63 6.34 -1.75 5.76
CA ALA A 63 7.20 -0.57 5.68
C ALA A 63 6.68 0.45 4.63
N ALA A 64 6.17 -0.03 3.50
CA ALA A 64 5.52 0.81 2.50
C ALA A 64 4.24 1.42 3.06
N LEU A 65 3.40 0.63 3.74
CA LEU A 65 2.19 1.12 4.39
C LEU A 65 2.47 2.22 5.41
N ARG A 66 3.53 2.09 6.23
CA ARG A 66 3.97 3.16 7.13
C ARG A 66 4.32 4.44 6.39
N ARG A 67 5.03 4.34 5.25
CA ARG A 67 5.36 5.50 4.41
C ARG A 67 4.11 6.13 3.82
N ILE A 68 3.16 5.33 3.33
CA ILE A 68 1.88 5.79 2.78
C ILE A 68 1.07 6.54 3.83
N LEU A 69 0.94 5.98 5.04
CA LEU A 69 0.21 6.63 6.14
C LEU A 69 0.85 7.95 6.57
N ARG A 70 2.17 8.13 6.37
CA ARG A 70 2.91 9.33 6.76
C ARG A 70 2.95 10.40 5.67
N LEU A 71 3.15 9.99 4.42
CA LEU A 71 3.45 10.87 3.29
C LEU A 71 2.34 10.94 2.23
N GLY A 72 1.37 10.02 2.31
CA GLY A 72 0.36 9.80 1.29
C GLY A 72 0.83 8.82 0.19
N PRO A 73 -0.13 8.24 -0.57
CA PRO A 73 0.16 7.26 -1.61
C PRO A 73 0.98 7.84 -2.76
N ASN A 74 0.69 9.09 -3.18
CA ASN A 74 1.39 9.75 -4.28
C ASN A 74 2.89 9.91 -4.03
N ALA A 75 3.26 10.38 -2.83
CA ALA A 75 4.67 10.56 -2.48
C ALA A 75 5.46 9.24 -2.47
N VAL A 76 4.81 8.13 -2.11
CA VAL A 76 5.44 6.81 -2.12
C VAL A 76 5.64 6.31 -3.54
N VAL A 77 4.62 6.41 -4.40
CA VAL A 77 4.72 5.99 -5.80
C VAL A 77 5.75 6.81 -6.56
N VAL A 78 5.73 8.14 -6.44
CA VAL A 78 6.72 9.03 -7.07
C VAL A 78 8.14 8.66 -6.64
N ALA A 79 8.35 8.35 -5.36
CA ALA A 79 9.66 7.92 -4.87
C ALA A 79 10.11 6.58 -5.49
N GLU A 80 9.23 5.58 -5.58
CA GLU A 80 9.61 4.30 -6.21
C GLU A 80 9.87 4.43 -7.72
N LEU A 81 9.10 5.25 -8.43
CA LEU A 81 9.36 5.57 -9.84
C LEU A 81 10.70 6.29 -10.01
N ALA A 82 11.04 7.22 -9.11
CA ALA A 82 12.34 7.89 -9.13
C ALA A 82 13.51 6.92 -8.85
N GLU A 83 13.35 5.93 -7.98
CA GLU A 83 14.36 4.88 -7.78
C GLU A 83 14.52 4.00 -9.02
N LEU A 84 13.41 3.61 -9.68
CA LEU A 84 13.46 2.86 -10.94
C LEU A 84 14.21 3.64 -12.04
N ALA A 85 13.97 4.95 -12.14
CA ALA A 85 14.60 5.81 -13.15
C ALA A 85 16.13 5.93 -12.99
N LYS A 86 16.70 5.56 -11.83
CA LYS A 86 18.15 5.53 -11.61
C LYS A 86 18.84 4.30 -12.21
N ILE A 87 18.07 3.29 -12.63
CA ILE A 87 18.63 2.06 -13.19
C ILE A 87 19.22 2.38 -14.57
N PRO A 88 20.51 2.06 -14.81
CA PRO A 88 21.11 2.31 -16.10
C PRO A 88 20.35 1.59 -17.23
N PRO A 89 20.09 2.24 -18.38
CA PRO A 89 19.38 1.60 -19.50
C PRO A 89 20.09 0.36 -20.06
N HIS A 90 21.39 0.27 -19.83
CA HIS A 90 22.27 -0.82 -20.24
C HIS A 90 22.48 -1.87 -19.15
N ALA A 91 21.76 -1.78 -18.02
CA ALA A 91 21.79 -2.82 -17.00
C ALA A 91 21.27 -4.16 -17.55
N PRO A 92 21.71 -5.30 -16.98
CA PRO A 92 21.18 -6.60 -17.37
C PRO A 92 19.66 -6.65 -17.30
N ARG A 93 19.01 -7.22 -18.31
CA ARG A 93 17.53 -7.35 -18.36
C ARG A 93 16.94 -8.02 -17.13
N THR A 94 17.68 -8.95 -16.52
CA THR A 94 17.30 -9.63 -15.27
C THR A 94 17.26 -8.68 -14.08
N GLN A 95 18.22 -7.77 -13.97
CA GLN A 95 18.25 -6.73 -12.94
C GLN A 95 17.09 -5.76 -13.13
N ILE A 96 16.89 -5.23 -14.35
CA ILE A 96 15.77 -4.33 -14.68
C ILE A 96 14.44 -4.99 -14.29
N ALA A 97 14.22 -6.24 -14.71
CA ALA A 97 13.00 -6.97 -14.39
C ALA A 97 12.83 -7.22 -12.87
N SER A 98 13.92 -7.42 -12.14
CA SER A 98 13.87 -7.57 -10.67
C SER A 98 13.41 -6.29 -9.99
N GLU A 99 13.99 -5.15 -10.38
CA GLU A 99 13.67 -3.85 -9.79
C GLU A 99 12.25 -3.40 -10.14
N VAL A 100 11.80 -3.59 -11.39
CA VAL A 100 10.41 -3.32 -11.78
C VAL A 100 9.43 -4.13 -10.92
N ARG A 101 9.72 -5.42 -10.69
CA ARG A 101 8.89 -6.25 -9.79
C ARG A 101 8.91 -5.74 -8.35
N ARG A 102 10.05 -5.25 -7.86
CA ARG A 102 10.17 -4.66 -6.52
C ARG A 102 9.32 -3.39 -6.42
N ALA A 103 9.48 -2.46 -7.34
CA ALA A 103 8.72 -1.20 -7.35
C ALA A 103 7.21 -1.45 -7.43
N LYS A 104 6.76 -2.37 -8.30
CA LYS A 104 5.35 -2.79 -8.37
C LYS A 104 4.83 -3.32 -7.03
N ARG A 105 5.60 -4.16 -6.33
CA ARG A 105 5.19 -4.68 -5.01
C ARG A 105 5.04 -3.56 -3.99
N VAL A 106 5.97 -2.61 -3.94
CA VAL A 106 5.94 -1.49 -2.98
C VAL A 106 4.86 -0.47 -3.31
N ALA A 107 4.58 -0.24 -4.59
CA ALA A 107 3.54 0.67 -5.06
C ALA A 107 2.13 0.11 -4.93
N ALA A 108 1.95 -1.22 -5.00
CA ALA A 108 0.63 -1.85 -4.94
C ALA A 108 -0.19 -1.49 -3.67
N PRO A 109 0.37 -1.48 -2.44
CA PRO A 109 -0.33 -0.97 -1.26
C PRO A 109 -0.77 0.50 -1.41
N ALA A 110 0.03 1.35 -2.06
CA ALA A 110 -0.31 2.75 -2.26
C ALA A 110 -1.52 2.90 -3.20
N VAL A 111 -1.54 2.15 -4.30
CA VAL A 111 -2.67 2.11 -5.23
C VAL A 111 -3.92 1.59 -4.53
N ALA A 112 -3.84 0.46 -3.83
CA ALA A 112 -4.99 -0.15 -3.15
C ALA A 112 -5.57 0.77 -2.05
N VAL A 113 -4.71 1.43 -1.27
CA VAL A 113 -5.15 2.37 -0.24
C VAL A 113 -5.78 3.62 -0.86
N ALA A 114 -5.22 4.11 -1.96
CA ALA A 114 -5.72 5.29 -2.62
C ALA A 114 -7.06 5.07 -3.32
N ASP A 115 -7.22 3.92 -3.96
CA ASP A 115 -8.45 3.50 -4.64
C ASP A 115 -9.59 3.31 -3.63
N ILE A 116 -9.41 2.38 -2.69
CA ILE A 116 -10.47 2.02 -1.73
C ILE A 116 -10.77 3.16 -0.75
N GLY A 117 -9.74 3.93 -0.36
CA GLY A 117 -9.89 5.07 0.53
C GLY A 117 -10.44 6.34 -0.15
N GLY A 118 -10.68 6.30 -1.47
CA GLY A 118 -11.23 7.42 -2.24
C GLY A 118 -10.27 8.60 -2.39
N ALA A 119 -8.97 8.37 -2.26
CA ALA A 119 -7.95 9.41 -2.33
C ALA A 119 -7.56 9.80 -3.76
N TRP A 120 -7.72 8.86 -4.70
CA TRP A 120 -7.38 9.05 -6.11
C TRP A 120 -8.62 8.96 -6.97
N THR A 121 -8.63 9.72 -8.06
CA THR A 121 -9.59 9.52 -9.15
C THR A 121 -9.22 8.26 -9.95
N LEU A 122 -10.18 7.74 -10.73
CA LEU A 122 -9.95 6.60 -11.61
C LEU A 122 -8.81 6.86 -12.62
N GLU A 123 -8.71 8.10 -13.10
CA GLU A 123 -7.65 8.54 -14.02
C GLU A 123 -6.27 8.45 -13.34
N GLN A 124 -6.14 8.90 -12.09
CA GLN A 124 -4.88 8.83 -11.35
C GLN A 124 -4.45 7.38 -11.09
N ILE A 125 -5.41 6.49 -10.81
CA ILE A 125 -5.17 5.05 -10.64
C ILE A 125 -4.66 4.45 -11.95
N THR A 126 -5.37 4.69 -13.06
CA THR A 126 -5.04 4.11 -14.36
C THR A 126 -3.70 4.62 -14.92
N GLU A 127 -3.41 5.92 -14.76
CA GLU A 127 -2.13 6.51 -15.12
C GLU A 127 -0.99 5.86 -14.31
N THR A 128 -1.13 5.79 -12.98
CA THR A 128 -0.12 5.17 -12.11
C THR A 128 0.15 3.72 -12.49
N LEU A 129 -0.90 2.93 -12.72
CA LEU A 129 -0.77 1.54 -13.14
C LEU A 129 -0.10 1.41 -14.51
N SER A 130 -0.39 2.32 -15.43
CA SER A 130 0.22 2.37 -16.76
C SER A 130 1.70 2.71 -16.70
N THR A 131 2.09 3.72 -15.92
CA THR A 131 3.50 4.08 -15.71
C THR A 131 4.29 2.94 -15.06
N LEU A 132 3.67 2.16 -14.17
CA LEU A 132 4.31 0.98 -13.60
C LEU A 132 4.41 -0.17 -14.63
N ALA A 133 3.51 -0.25 -15.60
CA ALA A 133 3.49 -1.32 -16.59
C ALA A 133 4.61 -1.22 -17.64
N THR A 134 5.05 0.00 -17.95
CA THR A 134 6.18 0.35 -18.84
C THR A 134 7.54 0.17 -18.17
#